data_AF-A0A368GAW4-F1
#
_entry.id   AF-A0A368GAW4-F1
#
_cell.length_a   1.000
_cell.length_b   1.000
_cell.length_c   1.000
_cell.angle_alpha   90.00
_cell.angle_beta   90.00
_cell.angle_gamma   90.00
#
_symmetry.space_group_name_H-M   'P 1'
#
loop_
_entity.id
_entity.type
_entity.pdbx_description
1 polymer ?
#
loop_
_entity_poly.entity_id
_entity_poly.type
_entity_poly.pdbx_seq_one_letter_code
_entity_poly.pdbx_strand_id
1 'polypeptide(L)'
;MSLDSLNFIIQNLNSPPFNCNTSLIAFDLWSPTTLLQQLSDVISWITQTDNVDVTKETPDETALRLLYYLKILKFNPPTDIDDLEEWRTGLVEGAKRSVYPVLFYIFSNVEILKQRAYLAKYLVKVEIPSDVHDMDTAQMQNDLAQLMEKFKVYFCEIFADVQNSTDYTNLFVSWEIKRRKTDFYAVEMPELLMLECGSKKEKKKM
;
A
#
# COMPACT_ATOMS: atom_id res chain seq x y z
N MET A 1 -7.34 18.88 -8.36
CA MET A 1 -8.38 17.89 -8.00
C MET A 1 -9.75 18.43 -8.39
N SER A 2 -10.66 17.58 -8.86
CA SER A 2 -12.03 17.98 -9.22
C SER A 2 -12.97 17.94 -8.02
N LEU A 3 -14.14 18.58 -8.14
CA LEU A 3 -15.18 18.56 -7.11
C LEU A 3 -15.70 17.14 -6.84
N ASP A 4 -15.82 16.32 -7.89
CA ASP A 4 -16.26 14.92 -7.77
C ASP A 4 -15.29 14.08 -6.94
N SER A 5 -13.97 14.30 -7.10
CA SER A 5 -12.96 13.63 -6.27
C SER A 5 -13.09 14.01 -4.79
N LEU A 6 -13.41 15.27 -4.49
CA LEU A 6 -13.63 15.72 -3.11
C LEU A 6 -14.90 15.09 -2.51
N ASN A 7 -15.99 15.08 -3.27
CA ASN A 7 -17.23 14.42 -2.86
C ASN A 7 -17.01 12.93 -2.59
N PHE A 8 -16.23 12.24 -3.43
CA PHE A 8 -15.86 10.84 -3.23
C PHE A 8 -15.10 10.63 -1.92
N ILE A 9 -14.10 11.48 -1.61
CA ILE A 9 -13.37 11.40 -0.33
C ILE A 9 -14.33 11.58 0.85
N ILE A 10 -15.19 12.60 0.81
CA ILE A 10 -16.14 12.90 1.89
C ILE A 10 -17.13 11.75 2.11
N GLN A 11 -17.65 11.15 1.05
CA GLN A 11 -18.54 9.99 1.14
C GLN A 11 -17.87 8.82 1.85
N ASN A 12 -16.60 8.54 1.54
CA ASN A 12 -15.84 7.48 2.22
C ASN A 12 -15.53 7.82 3.68
N LEU A 13 -15.19 9.07 3.99
CA LEU A 13 -14.96 9.53 5.37
C LEU A 13 -16.24 9.52 6.22
N ASN A 14 -17.40 9.74 5.61
CA ASN A 14 -18.69 9.65 6.31
C ASN A 14 -19.19 8.22 6.45
N SER A 15 -18.63 7.28 5.68
CA SER A 15 -18.96 5.87 5.78
C SER A 15 -18.18 5.20 6.92
N PRO A 16 -18.61 4.02 7.39
CA PRO A 16 -17.82 3.22 8.31
C PRO A 16 -16.43 2.89 7.72
N PRO A 17 -15.36 2.90 8.53
CA PRO A 17 -15.35 3.03 9.99
C PRO A 17 -15.28 4.46 10.52
N PHE A 18 -15.08 5.47 9.67
CA PHE A 18 -14.68 6.82 10.11
C PHE A 18 -15.86 7.68 10.59
N ASN A 19 -17.02 7.56 9.96
CA ASN A 19 -18.27 8.23 10.38
C ASN A 19 -18.08 9.73 10.73
N CYS A 20 -17.26 10.46 9.97
CA CYS A 20 -16.90 11.84 10.27
C CYS A 20 -18.08 12.83 10.21
N ASN A 21 -19.17 12.46 9.53
CA ASN A 21 -20.36 13.28 9.32
C ASN A 21 -20.04 14.71 8.84
N THR A 22 -19.07 14.84 7.93
CA THR A 22 -18.58 16.12 7.40
C THR A 22 -19.26 16.50 6.08
N SER A 23 -19.40 17.80 5.83
CA SER A 23 -19.86 18.36 4.55
C SER A 23 -18.67 18.89 3.76
N LEU A 24 -18.87 19.22 2.47
CA LEU A 24 -17.77 19.77 1.65
C LEU A 24 -17.21 21.08 2.19
N ILE A 25 -18.08 21.95 2.70
CA ILE A 25 -17.67 23.22 3.30
C ILE A 25 -16.90 22.95 4.60
N ALA A 26 -17.40 22.05 5.44
CA ALA A 26 -16.73 21.73 6.70
C ALA A 26 -15.36 21.07 6.45
N PHE A 27 -15.28 20.14 5.50
CA PHE A 27 -14.05 19.47 5.10
C PHE A 27 -13.01 20.46 4.56
N ASP A 28 -13.43 21.44 3.74
CA ASP A 28 -12.52 22.48 3.27
C ASP A 28 -12.06 23.44 4.39
N LEU A 29 -12.79 23.53 5.51
CA LEU A 29 -12.39 24.34 6.66
C LEU A 29 -11.52 23.57 7.67
N TRP A 30 -11.20 22.30 7.43
CA TRP A 30 -10.35 21.53 8.34
C TRP A 30 -8.96 22.14 8.46
N SER A 31 -8.46 22.17 9.70
CA SER A 31 -7.08 22.58 9.96
C SER A 31 -6.10 21.57 9.36
N PRO A 32 -4.87 21.98 9.01
CA PRO A 32 -3.86 21.06 8.48
C PRO A 32 -3.58 19.88 9.42
N THR A 33 -3.55 20.13 10.73
CA THR A 33 -3.36 19.09 11.76
C THR A 33 -4.52 18.09 11.78
N THR A 34 -5.77 18.56 11.71
CA THR A 34 -6.96 17.69 11.64
C THR A 34 -6.94 16.84 10.37
N LEU A 35 -6.56 17.44 9.25
CA LEU A 35 -6.48 16.74 7.97
C LEU A 35 -5.37 15.67 7.97
N LEU A 36 -4.22 15.97 8.57
CA LEU A 36 -3.14 14.99 8.77
C LEU A 36 -3.53 13.87 9.72
N GLN A 37 -4.22 14.18 10.83
CA GLN A 37 -4.74 13.15 11.73
C GLN A 37 -5.68 12.21 10.98
N GLN A 38 -6.60 12.76 10.18
CA GLN A 38 -7.51 11.93 9.39
C GLN A 38 -6.76 11.04 8.39
N LEU A 39 -5.72 11.58 7.72
CA LEU A 39 -4.88 10.78 6.84
C LEU A 39 -4.15 9.67 7.61
N SER A 40 -3.61 9.97 8.79
CA SER A 40 -2.95 9.01 9.68
C SER A 40 -3.91 7.88 10.05
N ASP A 41 -5.13 8.20 10.48
CA ASP A 41 -6.17 7.22 10.86
C ASP A 41 -6.58 6.34 9.68
N VAL A 42 -6.70 6.91 8.48
CA VAL A 42 -7.02 6.15 7.26
C VAL A 42 -5.90 5.17 6.90
N ILE A 43 -4.64 5.58 7.04
CA ILE A 43 -3.49 4.71 6.81
C ILE A 43 -3.43 3.61 7.88
N SER A 44 -3.64 3.94 9.16
CA SER A 44 -3.70 2.95 10.25
C SER A 44 -4.80 1.92 10.02
N TRP A 45 -5.97 2.35 9.53
CA TRP A 45 -7.07 1.45 9.16
C TRP A 45 -6.71 0.48 8.02
N ILE A 46 -6.11 0.98 6.92
CA ILE A 46 -5.70 0.12 5.79
C ILE A 46 -4.59 -0.85 6.20
N THR A 47 -3.65 -0.38 7.01
CA THR A 47 -2.48 -1.16 7.41
C THR A 47 -2.75 -2.06 8.62
N GLN A 48 -3.90 -1.91 9.26
CA GLN A 48 -4.26 -2.58 10.52
C GLN A 48 -3.12 -2.41 11.54
N THR A 49 -2.75 -1.15 11.76
CA THR A 49 -1.77 -0.71 12.77
C THR A 49 -2.47 0.20 13.77
N ASP A 50 -1.82 0.45 14.91
CA ASP A 50 -2.38 1.34 15.91
C ASP A 50 -2.51 2.77 15.38
N ASN A 51 -3.53 3.47 15.86
CA ASN A 51 -3.70 4.89 15.54
C ASN A 51 -2.62 5.70 16.26
N VAL A 52 -2.00 6.60 15.51
CA VAL A 52 -0.97 7.50 16.03
C VAL A 52 -1.54 8.92 16.06
N ASP A 53 -1.43 9.55 17.22
CA ASP A 53 -1.81 10.94 17.44
C ASP A 53 -0.69 11.85 16.91
N VAL A 54 -0.96 12.55 15.80
CA VAL A 54 0.02 13.41 15.11
C VAL A 54 0.44 14.61 15.95
N THR A 55 -0.29 14.96 17.01
CA THR A 55 0.08 16.06 17.91
C THR A 55 1.19 15.66 18.89
N LYS A 56 1.47 14.36 19.01
CA LYS A 56 2.55 13.81 19.85
C LYS A 56 3.84 13.55 19.08
N GLU A 57 3.82 13.73 17.77
CA GLU A 57 4.96 13.60 16.88
C GLU A 57 5.38 14.99 16.38
N THR A 58 6.65 15.15 16.06
CA THR A 58 7.07 16.32 15.28
C THR A 58 6.51 16.23 13.85
N PRO A 59 6.37 17.37 13.13
CA PRO A 59 5.91 17.35 11.74
C PRO A 59 6.77 16.46 10.83
N ASP A 60 8.10 16.46 11.05
CA ASP A 60 9.04 15.63 10.30
C ASP A 60 8.86 14.14 10.58
N GLU A 61 8.71 13.74 11.86
CA GLU A 61 8.45 12.36 12.23
C GLU A 61 7.12 11.85 11.64
N THR A 62 6.08 12.68 11.71
CA THR A 62 4.77 12.37 11.10
C THR A 62 4.93 12.17 9.59
N ALA A 63 5.59 13.10 8.90
CA ALA A 63 5.79 13.03 7.46
C ALA A 63 6.58 11.78 7.05
N LEU A 64 7.67 11.46 7.75
CA LEU A 64 8.47 10.27 7.49
C LEU A 64 7.65 8.98 7.67
N ARG A 65 6.85 8.90 8.75
CA ARG A 65 5.96 7.76 9.00
C ARG A 65 4.92 7.61 7.89
N LEU A 66 4.27 8.70 7.47
CA LEU A 66 3.29 8.67 6.39
C LEU A 66 3.95 8.27 5.06
N LEU A 67 5.11 8.84 4.73
CA LEU A 67 5.87 8.51 3.52
C LEU A 67 6.29 7.04 3.47
N TYR A 68 6.70 6.46 4.61
CA TYR A 68 7.00 5.04 4.73
C TYR A 68 5.81 4.17 4.34
N TYR A 69 4.63 4.43 4.90
CA TYR A 69 3.42 3.69 4.53
C TYR A 69 2.99 3.93 3.09
N LEU A 70 3.12 5.15 2.57
CA LEU A 70 2.82 5.45 1.17
C LEU A 70 3.74 4.70 0.20
N LYS A 71 5.01 4.50 0.56
CA LYS A 71 5.94 3.64 -0.19
C LYS A 71 5.48 2.19 -0.19
N ILE A 72 5.06 1.66 0.96
CA ILE A 72 4.50 0.30 1.07
C ILE A 72 3.24 0.14 0.21
N LEU A 73 2.34 1.12 0.30
CA LEU A 73 1.08 1.15 -0.43
C LEU A 73 1.27 1.41 -1.93
N LYS A 74 2.49 1.75 -2.38
CA LYS A 74 2.84 2.13 -3.76
C LYS A 74 1.98 3.28 -4.28
N PHE A 75 1.80 4.29 -3.43
CA PHE A 75 1.34 5.60 -3.90
C PHE A 75 2.34 6.16 -4.91
N ASN A 76 1.86 6.75 -6.00
CA ASN A 76 2.70 7.35 -7.01
C ASN A 76 2.81 8.85 -6.75
N PRO A 77 3.94 9.34 -6.21
CA PRO A 77 4.13 10.78 -6.00
C PRO A 77 4.32 11.51 -7.34
N PRO A 78 4.32 12.86 -7.32
CA PRO A 78 4.67 13.64 -8.50
C PRO A 78 6.02 13.21 -9.09
N THR A 79 6.11 13.19 -10.43
CA THR A 79 7.32 12.76 -11.16
C THR A 79 8.32 13.88 -11.37
N ASP A 80 7.84 15.13 -11.41
CA ASP A 80 8.70 16.30 -11.50
C ASP A 80 9.37 16.57 -10.14
N ILE A 81 10.63 16.99 -10.18
CA ILE A 81 11.44 17.16 -8.95
C ILE A 81 10.90 18.33 -8.12
N ASP A 82 10.51 19.43 -8.75
CA ASP A 82 10.02 20.61 -8.04
C ASP A 82 8.65 20.31 -7.42
N ASP A 83 7.76 19.65 -8.18
CA ASP A 83 6.46 19.20 -7.67
C ASP A 83 6.59 18.15 -6.56
N LEU A 84 7.61 17.29 -6.61
CA LEU A 84 7.86 16.26 -5.60
C LEU A 84 8.31 16.88 -4.27
N GLU A 85 9.26 17.82 -4.31
CA GLU A 85 9.72 18.55 -3.12
C GLU A 85 8.61 19.40 -2.52
N GLU A 86 7.80 20.03 -3.38
CA GLU A 86 6.63 20.78 -2.95
C GLU A 86 5.58 19.88 -2.30
N TRP A 87 5.35 18.69 -2.85
CA TRP A 87 4.41 17.71 -2.29
C TRP A 87 4.88 17.19 -0.94
N ARG A 88 6.18 16.89 -0.79
CA ARG A 88 6.80 16.47 0.48
C ARG A 88 6.67 17.56 1.55
N THR A 89 7.00 18.80 1.21
CA THR A 89 6.83 19.94 2.11
C THR A 89 5.36 20.10 2.51
N GLY A 90 4.44 19.98 1.54
CA GLY A 90 3.02 20.01 1.81
C GLY A 90 2.52 18.87 2.69
N LEU A 91 3.16 17.70 2.72
CA LEU A 91 2.84 16.65 3.69
C LEU A 91 3.28 17.03 5.11
N VAL A 92 4.45 17.64 5.28
CA VAL A 92 4.92 18.15 6.59
C VAL A 92 3.96 19.21 7.13
N GLU A 93 3.48 20.09 6.26
CA GLU A 93 2.58 21.19 6.63
C GLU A 93 1.11 20.79 6.73
N GLY A 94 0.72 19.59 6.27
CA GLY A 94 -0.68 19.17 6.19
C GLY A 94 -1.49 19.88 5.10
N ALA A 95 -0.82 20.30 4.03
CA ALA A 95 -1.43 20.99 2.91
C ALA A 95 -2.42 20.10 2.16
N LYS A 96 -3.61 20.65 1.90
CA LYS A 96 -4.70 19.98 1.16
C LYS A 96 -4.26 19.40 -0.19
N ARG A 97 -3.41 20.14 -0.92
CA ARG A 97 -2.87 19.73 -2.22
C ARG A 97 -2.08 18.42 -2.14
N SER A 98 -1.46 18.13 -1.00
CA SER A 98 -0.67 16.93 -0.78
C SER A 98 -1.53 15.79 -0.21
N VAL A 99 -2.44 16.10 0.72
CA VAL A 99 -3.26 15.08 1.41
C VAL A 99 -4.42 14.56 0.57
N TYR A 100 -5.14 15.41 -0.17
CA TYR A 100 -6.32 14.98 -0.92
C TYR A 100 -6.03 13.91 -1.99
N PRO A 101 -4.94 14.00 -2.79
CA PRO A 101 -4.56 12.93 -3.72
C PRO A 101 -4.31 11.59 -3.03
N VAL A 102 -3.74 11.62 -1.83
CA VAL A 102 -3.45 10.41 -1.05
C VAL A 102 -4.73 9.76 -0.55
N LEU A 103 -5.63 10.53 0.06
CA LEU A 103 -6.93 10.03 0.50
C LEU A 103 -7.72 9.44 -0.66
N PHE A 104 -7.76 10.15 -1.79
CA PHE A 104 -8.41 9.66 -3.00
C PHE A 104 -7.83 8.31 -3.45
N TYR A 105 -6.50 8.22 -3.56
CA TYR A 105 -5.82 6.98 -3.94
C TYR A 105 -6.17 5.81 -3.02
N ILE A 106 -6.17 6.05 -1.70
CA ILE A 106 -6.47 5.01 -0.72
C ILE A 106 -7.90 4.51 -0.87
N PHE A 107 -8.87 5.43 -0.91
CA PHE A 107 -10.29 5.07 -1.02
C PHE A 107 -10.65 4.45 -2.37
N SER A 108 -9.95 4.79 -3.45
CA SER A 108 -10.15 4.14 -4.75
C SER A 108 -9.63 2.69 -4.80
N ASN A 109 -8.77 2.26 -3.88
CA ASN A 109 -8.06 0.98 -3.97
C ASN A 109 -8.10 0.16 -2.67
N VAL A 110 -9.09 0.38 -1.79
CA VAL A 110 -9.15 -0.17 -0.42
C VAL A 110 -8.79 -1.65 -0.33
N GLU A 111 -9.45 -2.53 -1.08
CA GLU A 111 -9.25 -3.98 -0.98
C GLU A 111 -7.83 -4.40 -1.38
N ILE A 112 -7.33 -3.85 -2.49
CA ILE A 112 -5.98 -4.13 -3.00
C ILE A 112 -4.93 -3.60 -2.01
N LEU A 113 -5.17 -2.43 -1.41
CA LEU A 113 -4.25 -1.81 -0.46
C LEU A 113 -4.24 -2.53 0.89
N LYS A 114 -5.37 -3.04 1.38
CA LYS A 114 -5.42 -3.91 2.56
C LYS A 114 -4.62 -5.19 2.35
N GLN A 115 -4.80 -5.86 1.21
CA GLN A 115 -4.02 -7.05 0.87
C GLN A 115 -2.52 -6.73 0.78
N ARG A 116 -2.17 -5.62 0.13
CA ARG A 116 -0.78 -5.15 0.01
C ARG A 116 -0.17 -4.86 1.38
N ALA A 117 -0.89 -4.16 2.26
CA ALA A 117 -0.42 -3.85 3.59
C ALA A 117 -0.26 -5.11 4.45
N TYR A 118 -1.17 -6.07 4.34
CA TYR A 118 -1.04 -7.38 4.99
C TYR A 118 0.22 -8.11 4.54
N LEU A 119 0.46 -8.20 3.23
CA LEU A 119 1.65 -8.86 2.68
C LEU A 119 2.94 -8.15 3.10
N ALA A 120 2.93 -6.81 3.17
CA ALA A 120 4.09 -6.03 3.56
C ALA A 120 4.59 -6.36 4.97
N LYS A 121 3.70 -6.74 5.91
CA LYS A 121 4.07 -7.16 7.28
C LYS A 121 5.04 -8.35 7.29
N TYR A 122 4.97 -9.21 6.27
CA TYR A 122 5.77 -10.43 6.19
C TYR A 122 6.83 -10.39 5.08
N LEU A 123 6.67 -9.49 4.10
CA LEU A 123 7.49 -9.48 2.89
C LEU A 123 8.42 -8.26 2.75
N VAL A 124 8.31 -7.25 3.62
CA VAL A 124 9.28 -6.15 3.66
C VAL A 124 10.52 -6.62 4.40
N LYS A 125 11.68 -6.52 3.75
CA LYS A 125 12.97 -6.87 4.35
C LYS A 125 13.36 -5.81 5.38
N VAL A 126 13.94 -6.27 6.47
CA VAL A 126 14.60 -5.40 7.45
C VAL A 126 16.00 -5.08 6.91
N GLU A 127 16.29 -3.80 6.69
CA GLU A 127 17.63 -3.35 6.37
C GLU A 127 18.50 -3.43 7.63
N ILE A 128 19.59 -4.20 7.57
CA ILE A 128 20.53 -4.35 8.67
C ILE A 128 21.69 -3.37 8.42
N PRO A 129 21.97 -2.44 9.35
CA PRO A 129 23.12 -1.54 9.26
C PRO A 129 24.45 -2.29 9.14
N SER A 130 25.41 -1.72 8.39
CA SER A 130 26.68 -2.42 8.07
C SER A 130 27.58 -2.63 9.29
N ASP A 131 27.42 -1.83 10.33
CA ASP A 131 28.14 -1.90 11.61
C ASP A 131 27.73 -3.11 12.47
N VAL A 132 26.56 -3.69 12.22
CA VAL A 132 26.08 -4.92 12.89
C VAL A 132 26.00 -6.11 11.93
N HIS A 133 26.55 -5.98 10.72
CA HIS A 133 26.54 -7.03 9.72
C HIS A 133 27.73 -7.98 9.91
N ASP A 134 27.43 -9.18 10.38
CA ASP A 134 28.36 -10.28 10.63
C ASP A 134 27.83 -11.59 10.01
N MET A 135 28.57 -12.69 10.20
CA MET A 135 28.16 -13.98 9.64
C MET A 135 26.83 -14.48 10.20
N ASP A 136 26.54 -14.23 11.47
CA ASP A 136 25.35 -14.73 12.14
C ASP A 136 24.10 -13.96 11.66
N THR A 137 24.19 -12.63 11.57
CA THR A 137 23.13 -11.79 11.01
C THR A 137 22.89 -12.08 9.52
N ALA A 138 23.95 -12.35 8.74
CA ALA A 138 23.81 -12.77 7.35
C ALA A 138 23.10 -14.13 7.23
N GLN A 139 23.40 -15.09 8.11
CA GLN A 139 22.69 -16.37 8.16
C GLN A 139 21.21 -16.19 8.50
N MET A 140 20.90 -15.37 9.51
CA MET A 140 19.51 -15.07 9.88
C MET A 140 18.74 -14.38 8.74
N GLN A 141 19.38 -13.48 7.98
CA GLN A 141 18.78 -12.87 6.79
C GLN A 141 18.46 -13.91 5.71
N ASN A 142 19.34 -14.89 5.50
CA ASN A 142 19.09 -15.99 4.56
C ASN A 142 17.94 -16.88 5.03
N ASP A 143 17.88 -17.22 6.31
CA ASP A 143 16.81 -18.03 6.89
C ASP A 143 15.45 -17.31 6.80
N LEU A 144 15.42 -16.01 7.11
CA LEU A 144 14.25 -15.16 6.90
C LEU A 144 13.83 -15.13 5.43
N ALA A 145 14.76 -14.99 4.49
CA ALA A 145 14.44 -15.00 3.06
C ALA A 145 13.81 -16.34 2.61
N GLN A 146 14.28 -17.47 3.13
CA GLN A 146 13.68 -18.78 2.87
C GLN A 146 12.27 -18.90 3.45
N LEU A 147 12.05 -18.39 4.67
CA LEU A 147 10.73 -18.37 5.30
C LEU A 147 9.76 -17.47 4.52
N MET A 148 10.21 -16.31 4.06
CA MET A 148 9.43 -15.42 3.20
C MET A 148 9.02 -16.12 1.91
N GLU A 149 9.92 -16.90 1.30
CA GLU A 149 9.59 -17.63 0.06
C GLU A 149 8.56 -18.74 0.31
N LYS A 150 8.70 -19.51 1.39
CA LYS A 150 7.68 -20.48 1.82
C LYS A 150 6.33 -19.80 2.05
N PHE A 151 6.33 -18.64 2.72
CA PHE A 151 5.11 -17.87 2.94
C PHE A 151 4.44 -17.46 1.62
N LYS A 152 5.20 -16.99 0.61
CA LYS A 152 4.64 -16.65 -0.72
C LYS A 152 3.96 -17.85 -1.37
N VAL A 153 4.60 -19.03 -1.33
CA VAL A 153 4.05 -20.27 -1.90
C VAL A 153 2.73 -20.62 -1.21
N TYR A 154 2.72 -20.73 0.12
CA TYR A 154 1.51 -21.06 0.88
C TYR A 154 0.40 -20.03 0.69
N PHE A 155 0.74 -18.74 0.71
CA PHE A 155 -0.24 -17.69 0.48
C PHE A 155 -0.86 -17.78 -0.91
N CYS A 156 -0.06 -18.08 -1.94
CA CYS A 156 -0.55 -18.25 -3.31
C CYS A 156 -1.48 -19.47 -3.43
N GLU A 157 -1.12 -20.61 -2.83
CA GLU A 157 -1.94 -21.82 -2.81
C GLU A 157 -3.30 -21.57 -2.14
N ILE A 158 -3.29 -21.02 -0.91
CA ILE A 158 -4.53 -20.69 -0.18
C ILE A 158 -5.36 -19.68 -0.96
N PHE A 159 -4.73 -18.65 -1.53
CA PHE A 159 -5.45 -17.65 -2.31
C PHE A 159 -6.11 -18.26 -3.55
N ALA A 160 -5.42 -19.18 -4.24
CA ALA A 160 -5.98 -19.89 -5.39
C ALA A 160 -7.16 -20.79 -4.98
N ASP A 161 -7.04 -21.51 -3.86
CA ASP A 161 -8.12 -22.38 -3.35
C ASP A 161 -9.36 -21.58 -2.95
N VAL A 162 -9.17 -20.43 -2.28
CA VAL A 162 -10.26 -19.49 -1.93
C VAL A 162 -10.95 -18.96 -3.19
N GLN A 163 -10.23 -18.75 -4.29
CA GLN A 163 -10.83 -18.33 -5.57
C GLN A 163 -11.58 -19.46 -6.30
N ASN A 164 -11.22 -20.72 -6.04
CA ASN A 164 -11.80 -21.89 -6.72
C ASN A 164 -13.00 -22.52 -5.97
N SER A 165 -13.16 -22.25 -4.67
CA SER A 165 -14.31 -22.67 -3.85
C SER A 165 -15.46 -21.66 -4.00
N THR A 166 -16.33 -21.85 -5.00
CA THR A 166 -17.49 -21.03 -5.43
C THR A 166 -18.32 -20.31 -4.33
N ASP A 167 -18.45 -18.97 -4.41
CA ASP A 167 -19.69 -18.14 -4.48
C ASP A 167 -19.37 -16.62 -4.26
N TYR A 168 -20.25 -15.74 -4.77
CA TYR A 168 -20.29 -14.25 -4.77
C TYR A 168 -19.68 -13.47 -5.96
N THR A 169 -20.57 -13.26 -6.94
CA THR A 169 -20.86 -11.99 -7.64
C THR A 169 -19.75 -10.94 -7.82
N ASN A 170 -19.44 -10.73 -9.10
CA ASN A 170 -18.65 -9.65 -9.74
C ASN A 170 -17.12 -9.85 -9.75
N LEU A 171 -16.57 -10.54 -10.75
CA LEU A 171 -16.16 -9.98 -12.07
C LEU A 171 -15.18 -8.79 -12.00
N PHE A 172 -14.08 -8.95 -12.74
CA PHE A 172 -13.25 -7.90 -13.37
C PHE A 172 -12.02 -7.28 -12.68
N VAL A 173 -11.58 -7.72 -11.50
CA VAL A 173 -10.17 -7.48 -11.06
C VAL A 173 -9.19 -8.33 -11.91
N SER A 174 -9.71 -9.41 -12.51
CA SER A 174 -8.98 -10.38 -13.35
C SER A 174 -8.31 -9.78 -14.61
N TRP A 175 -8.79 -8.64 -15.13
CA TRP A 175 -8.25 -8.04 -16.37
C TRP A 175 -7.24 -6.90 -16.14
N GLU A 176 -7.33 -6.17 -15.02
CA GLU A 176 -6.43 -5.05 -14.73
C GLU A 176 -5.09 -5.53 -14.11
N ILE A 177 -5.15 -6.63 -13.35
CA ILE A 177 -3.96 -7.40 -12.93
C ILE A 177 -3.17 -7.90 -14.14
N LYS A 178 -3.82 -8.22 -15.26
CA LYS A 178 -3.13 -8.65 -16.48
C LYS A 178 -2.45 -7.51 -17.24
N ARG A 179 -2.89 -6.26 -17.06
CA ARG A 179 -2.27 -5.07 -17.69
C ARG A 179 -1.12 -4.48 -16.85
N ARG A 180 -1.09 -4.71 -15.53
CA ARG A 180 0.05 -4.37 -14.64
C ARG A 180 1.08 -5.49 -14.45
N LYS A 181 0.94 -6.64 -15.13
CA LYS A 181 2.01 -7.65 -15.15
C LYS A 181 3.31 -7.09 -15.73
N THR A 182 3.30 -6.12 -16.62
CA THR A 182 4.52 -5.50 -17.15
C THR A 182 5.28 -4.63 -16.14
N ASP A 183 4.60 -4.02 -15.17
CA ASP A 183 5.23 -3.06 -14.24
C ASP A 183 5.47 -3.64 -12.84
N PHE A 184 4.69 -4.65 -12.41
CA PHE A 184 4.89 -5.32 -11.14
C PHE A 184 6.10 -6.26 -11.14
N TYR A 185 6.50 -6.80 -12.30
CA TYR A 185 7.66 -7.69 -12.43
C TYR A 185 8.99 -6.97 -12.70
N ALA A 186 8.99 -5.65 -12.95
CA ALA A 186 10.18 -4.95 -13.44
C ALA A 186 11.10 -4.36 -12.37
N VAL A 187 10.65 -4.19 -11.11
CA VAL A 187 11.38 -3.34 -10.14
C VAL A 187 11.91 -4.10 -8.90
N GLU A 188 11.49 -5.33 -8.62
CA GLU A 188 12.01 -6.05 -7.43
C GLU A 188 11.87 -7.59 -7.48
N MET A 189 12.13 -8.17 -8.65
CA MET A 189 12.27 -9.63 -8.81
C MET A 189 13.59 -9.93 -9.53
N PRO A 190 14.72 -10.12 -8.82
CA PRO A 190 15.91 -10.67 -9.43
C PRO A 190 15.63 -12.15 -9.78
N GLU A 191 15.37 -12.39 -11.06
CA GLU A 191 15.85 -13.53 -11.85
C GLU A 191 15.50 -14.98 -11.49
N LEU A 192 14.68 -15.30 -10.49
CA LEU A 192 14.51 -16.70 -10.03
C LEU A 192 13.17 -17.39 -10.29
N LEU A 193 12.23 -16.79 -11.05
CA LEU A 193 10.91 -17.40 -11.30
C LEU A 193 10.54 -17.61 -12.78
N MET A 194 11.48 -17.42 -13.71
CA MET A 194 11.26 -17.58 -15.15
C MET A 194 11.84 -18.86 -15.75
N LEU A 195 12.03 -19.94 -14.96
CA LEU A 195 12.55 -21.21 -15.52
C LEU A 195 11.72 -22.48 -15.32
N GLU A 196 10.61 -22.53 -14.57
CA GLU A 196 9.95 -23.84 -14.33
C GLU A 196 8.42 -23.93 -14.43
N CYS A 197 7.74 -22.96 -15.06
CA CYS A 197 6.36 -23.16 -15.53
C CYS A 197 6.25 -23.31 -17.06
N GLY A 198 7.35 -23.70 -17.69
CA GLY A 198 7.47 -23.88 -19.14
C GLY A 198 7.79 -25.30 -19.57
N SER A 199 7.16 -26.35 -19.02
CA SER A 199 7.06 -27.63 -19.74
C SER A 199 6.04 -28.59 -19.12
N LYS A 200 4.85 -28.65 -19.73
CA LYS A 200 4.03 -29.87 -19.89
C LYS A 200 2.80 -29.57 -20.77
N LYS A 201 3.08 -29.11 -22.00
CA LYS A 201 2.22 -29.45 -23.14
C LYS A 201 2.92 -30.61 -23.84
N GLU A 202 2.48 -31.84 -23.62
CA GLU A 202 2.25 -32.80 -24.72
C GLU A 202 1.71 -34.16 -24.26
N LYS A 203 0.81 -34.67 -25.10
CA LYS A 203 0.37 -36.07 -25.30
C LYS A 203 -0.69 -36.65 -24.35
N LYS A 204 -1.95 -36.43 -24.75
CA LYS A 204 -2.81 -37.58 -25.12
C LYS A 204 -3.71 -37.21 -26.31
N LYS A 205 -3.15 -37.40 -27.51
CA LYS A 205 -3.90 -37.90 -28.67
C LYS A 205 -3.63 -39.40 -28.70
N MET A 206 -4.62 -40.20 -28.35
CA MET A 206 -5.07 -41.40 -29.08
C MET A 206 -6.33 -41.91 -28.41
#